data_AF-A0A5B8BY19-F1
#
_entry.id   AF-A0A5B8BY19-F1
#
_cell.length_a   1.000
_cell.length_b   1.000
_cell.length_c   1.000
_cell.angle_alpha   90.00
_cell.angle_beta   90.00
_cell.angle_gamma   90.00
#
_symmetry.space_group_name_H-M   'P 1'
#
loop_
_entity.id
_entity.type
_entity.pdbx_description
1 polymer ?
#
loop_
_entity_poly.entity_id
_entity_poly.type
_entity_poly.pdbx_seq_one_letter_code
_entity_poly.pdbx_strand_id
1 'polypeptide(L)'
;MAVEQIPLRDAAVSLGPGQHGRPVTTADRPIPLRVWVQTRQGHRAVDGVAVAWTARAVRVRYLDEHGRQGFAWVWANAVVRR
;
A
#
# COMPACT_ATOMS: atom_id res chain seq x y z
N MET A 1 -15.42 -15.30 -3.36
CA MET A 1 -16.05 -13.99 -3.14
C MET A 1 -15.22 -12.95 -3.88
N ALA A 2 -15.86 -12.09 -4.69
CA ALA A 2 -15.15 -11.03 -5.39
C ALA A 2 -14.87 -9.89 -4.39
N VAL A 3 -13.60 -9.58 -4.16
CA VAL A 3 -13.23 -8.42 -3.36
C VAL A 3 -13.38 -7.19 -4.24
N GLU A 4 -14.24 -6.26 -3.84
CA GLU A 4 -14.43 -5.00 -4.55
C GLU A 4 -13.14 -4.17 -4.51
N GLN A 5 -12.75 -3.59 -5.64
CA GLN A 5 -11.57 -2.74 -5.71
C GLN A 5 -11.93 -1.28 -5.38
N ILE A 6 -11.03 -0.59 -4.67
CA ILE A 6 -11.19 0.84 -4.43
C ILE A 6 -11.18 1.57 -5.78
N PRO A 7 -12.19 2.40 -6.11
CA PRO A 7 -12.18 3.22 -7.31
C PRO A 7 -10.91 4.06 -7.38
N LEU A 8 -10.30 4.19 -8.58
CA LEU A 8 -8.99 4.84 -8.73
C LEU A 8 -8.94 6.26 -8.14
N ARG A 9 -10.04 7.01 -8.22
CA ARG A 9 -10.19 8.36 -7.64
C ARG A 9 -10.10 8.41 -6.11
N ASP A 10 -10.42 7.29 -5.45
CA ASP A 10 -10.50 7.13 -4.00
C ASP A 10 -9.30 6.32 -3.46
N ALA A 11 -8.54 5.69 -4.37
CA ALA A 11 -7.35 4.93 -4.05
C ALA A 11 -6.23 5.84 -3.54
N ALA A 12 -5.38 5.27 -2.69
CA ALA A 12 -4.16 5.90 -2.24
C ALA A 12 -3.25 6.26 -3.43
N VAL A 13 -2.67 7.46 -3.36
CA VAL A 13 -1.59 7.88 -4.25
C VAL A 13 -0.46 6.86 -4.14
N SER A 14 -0.08 6.29 -5.27
CA SER A 14 0.97 5.29 -5.36
C SER A 14 2.20 5.88 -6.02
N LEU A 15 3.37 5.54 -5.50
CA LEU A 15 4.64 5.82 -6.17
C LEU A 15 4.67 5.13 -7.55
N GLY A 16 5.16 5.85 -8.54
CA GLY A 16 5.38 5.33 -9.89
C GLY A 16 6.67 4.49 -10.01
N PRO A 17 6.89 3.84 -11.17
CA PRO A 17 8.05 2.96 -11.40
C PRO A 17 9.43 3.57 -11.12
N GLY A 18 9.64 4.83 -11.51
CA GLY A 18 10.90 5.53 -11.25
C GLY A 18 11.11 5.91 -9.78
N GLN A 19 10.03 6.01 -9.00
CA GLN A 19 10.08 6.42 -7.59
C GLN A 19 10.30 5.23 -6.65
N HIS A 20 9.55 4.14 -6.85
CA HIS A 20 9.70 2.96 -6.00
C HIS A 20 11.01 2.21 -6.29
N GLY A 21 11.55 2.31 -7.51
CA GLY A 21 12.84 1.75 -7.87
C GLY A 21 12.85 0.22 -8.08
N ARG A 22 14.03 -0.35 -8.19
CA ARG A 22 14.31 -1.79 -8.43
C ARG A 22 15.55 -2.24 -7.63
N PRO A 23 15.76 -3.54 -7.39
CA PRO A 23 14.85 -4.67 -7.70
C PRO A 23 13.62 -4.69 -6.78
N VAL A 24 12.57 -5.38 -7.23
CA VAL A 24 11.35 -5.62 -6.43
C VAL A 24 11.45 -7.02 -5.85
N THR A 25 11.39 -7.12 -4.52
CA THR A 25 11.28 -8.37 -3.77
C THR A 25 9.82 -8.61 -3.45
N THR A 26 9.26 -9.73 -3.88
CA THR A 26 7.90 -10.15 -3.51
C THR A 26 7.92 -10.80 -2.13
N ALA A 27 6.89 -10.53 -1.33
CA ALA A 27 6.73 -11.17 -0.03
C ALA A 27 6.22 -12.61 -0.22
N ASP A 28 6.94 -13.60 0.30
CA ASP A 28 6.47 -15.00 0.29
C ASP A 28 5.22 -15.20 1.16
N ARG A 29 5.09 -14.39 2.21
CA ARG A 29 3.94 -14.33 3.09
C ARG A 29 3.52 -12.88 3.32
N PRO A 30 2.21 -12.57 3.39
CA PRO A 30 1.77 -11.22 3.73
C PRO A 30 2.33 -10.77 5.07
N ILE A 31 3.03 -9.64 5.10
CA ILE A 31 3.63 -9.09 6.32
C ILE A 31 2.69 -8.01 6.88
N PRO A 32 2.04 -8.20 8.03
CA PRO A 32 1.15 -7.19 8.60
C PRO A 32 1.92 -5.92 8.95
N LEU A 33 1.35 -4.77 8.60
CA LEU A 33 1.93 -3.46 8.89
C LEU A 33 0.84 -2.41 9.07
N ARG A 34 1.25 -1.28 9.65
CA ARG A 34 0.51 -0.02 9.60
C ARG A 34 1.14 0.84 8.50
N VAL A 35 0.33 1.42 7.62
CA VAL A 35 0.81 2.28 6.53
C VAL A 35 0.09 3.61 6.54
N TRP A 36 0.86 4.69 6.36
CA TRP A 36 0.32 6.01 6.05
C TRP A 36 0.08 6.12 4.55
N VAL A 37 -1.18 6.26 4.17
CA VAL A 37 -1.61 6.46 2.79
C VAL A 37 -2.14 7.87 2.59
N GLN A 38 -1.81 8.46 1.45
CA GLN A 38 -2.41 9.72 1.01
C GLN A 38 -3.56 9.40 0.06
N THR A 39 -4.77 9.82 0.40
CA THR A 39 -5.97 9.68 -0.43
C THR A 39 -6.54 11.06 -0.74
N ARG A 40 -7.60 11.12 -1.55
CA ARG A 40 -8.34 12.38 -1.78
C ARG A 40 -8.90 13.00 -0.49
N GLN A 41 -9.21 12.17 0.51
CA GLN A 41 -9.72 12.61 1.82
C GLN A 41 -8.61 13.11 2.75
N GLY A 42 -7.33 12.94 2.37
CA GLY A 42 -6.17 13.33 3.16
C GLY A 42 -5.26 12.16 3.51
N HIS A 43 -4.34 12.41 4.44
CA HIS A 43 -3.41 11.41 4.97
C HIS A 43 -4.09 10.61 6.08
N ARG A 44 -4.05 9.29 5.99
CA ARG A 44 -4.57 8.41 7.05
C ARG A 44 -3.68 7.20 7.24
N ALA A 45 -3.62 6.73 8.48
CA ALA A 45 -2.99 5.46 8.80
C ALA A 45 -4.02 4.33 8.65
N VAL A 46 -3.69 3.31 7.87
CA VAL A 46 -4.53 2.12 7.68
C VAL A 46 -3.75 0.85 7.99
N ASP A 47 -4.46 -0.19 8.39
CA ASP A 47 -3.88 -1.52 8.48
C ASP A 47 -3.77 -2.11 7.08
N GLY A 48 -2.63 -2.75 6.82
CA GLY A 48 -2.36 -3.36 5.54
C GLY A 48 -1.35 -4.49 5.67
N VAL A 49 -1.02 -5.08 4.53
CA VAL A 49 0.03 -6.07 4.43
C VAL A 49 1.04 -5.68 3.37
N ALA A 50 2.33 -5.85 3.65
CA ALA A 50 3.35 -5.78 2.63
C ALA A 50 3.21 -7.02 1.73
N VAL A 51 3.17 -6.78 0.42
CA VAL A 51 3.15 -7.83 -0.60
C VAL A 51 4.40 -7.80 -1.48
N ALA A 52 5.09 -6.67 -1.54
CA ALA A 52 6.40 -6.54 -2.16
C ALA A 52 7.14 -5.32 -1.57
N TRP A 53 8.44 -5.23 -1.77
CA TRP A 53 9.23 -4.07 -1.40
C TRP A 53 10.45 -3.89 -2.32
N THR A 54 11.03 -2.70 -2.24
CA THR A 54 12.34 -2.36 -2.77
C THR A 54 13.18 -1.79 -1.62
N ALA A 55 14.41 -1.34 -1.89
CA ALA A 55 15.19 -0.60 -0.91
C ALA A 55 14.54 0.72 -0.47
N ARG A 56 13.62 1.29 -1.27
CA ARG A 56 13.06 2.64 -1.05
C ARG A 56 11.57 2.64 -0.68
N ALA A 57 10.84 1.62 -1.11
CA ALA A 57 9.39 1.62 -1.08
C ALA A 57 8.82 0.25 -0.75
N VAL A 58 7.58 0.25 -0.26
CA VAL A 58 6.83 -0.96 0.07
C VAL A 58 5.52 -0.95 -0.71
N ARG A 59 5.21 -2.06 -1.37
CA ARG A 59 3.91 -2.31 -1.97
C ARG A 59 3.01 -2.87 -0.91
N VAL A 60 1.97 -2.11 -0.58
CA VAL A 60 0.99 -2.46 0.42
C VAL A 60 -0.32 -2.85 -0.23
N ARG A 61 -0.97 -3.85 0.35
CA ARG A 61 -2.38 -4.17 0.14
C ARG A 61 -3.14 -3.74 1.38
N TYR A 62 -4.16 -2.90 1.21
CA TYR A 62 -4.94 -2.36 2.31
C TYR A 62 -6.43 -2.38 1.96
N LEU A 63 -7.26 -2.24 2.99
CA LEU A 63 -8.70 -2.07 2.86
C LEU A 63 -9.07 -0.63 3.23
N ASP A 64 -10.07 -0.07 2.54
CA ASP A 64 -10.70 1.17 2.99
C ASP A 64 -11.80 0.90 4.04
N GLU A 65 -12.44 1.97 4.50
CA GLU A 65 -13.53 1.92 5.49
C GLU A 65 -14.77 1.18 4.99
N HIS A 66 -14.88 0.97 3.67
CA HIS A 66 -15.96 0.22 3.03
C HIS A 66 -15.57 -1.25 2.76
N GLY A 67 -14.40 -1.70 3.23
CA GLY A 67 -13.91 -3.05 3.00
C GLY A 67 -13.42 -3.32 1.58
N ARG A 68 -13.24 -2.27 0.76
CA ARG A 68 -12.73 -2.37 -0.60
C ARG A 68 -11.22 -2.45 -0.58
N GLN A 69 -10.64 -3.23 -1.48
CA GLN A 69 -9.21 -3.45 -1.54
C GLN A 69 -8.50 -2.51 -2.49
N GLY A 70 -7.38 -1.94 -2.02
CA GLY A 70 -6.45 -1.18 -2.82
C GLY A 70 -5.03 -1.71 -2.72
N PHE A 71 -4.22 -1.30 -3.71
CA PHE A 71 -2.78 -1.46 -3.67
C PHE A 71 -2.11 -0.10 -3.86
N ALA A 72 -1.03 0.12 -3.13
CA ALA A 72 -0.21 1.31 -3.32
C ALA A 72 1.25 1.00 -3.05
N TRP A 73 2.14 1.64 -3.80
CA TRP A 73 3.52 1.80 -3.41
C TRP A 73 3.65 3.03 -2.54
N VAL A 74 4.20 2.85 -1.35
CA VAL A 74 4.50 3.91 -0.39
C VAL A 74 5.99 3.91 -0.09
N TRP A 75 6.52 5.04 0.38
CA TRP A 75 7.90 5.08 0.86
C TRP A 75 8.10 4.15 2.05
N ALA A 76 9.29 3.56 2.19
CA ALA A 76 9.58 2.63 3.29
C ALA A 76 9.48 3.27 4.68
N ASN A 77 9.63 4.59 4.79
CA ASN A 77 9.42 5.33 6.03
C ASN A 77 7.93 5.62 6.34
N ALA A 78 7.03 5.38 5.39
CA ALA A 78 5.58 5.54 5.59
C ALA A 78 4.93 4.28 6.18
N VAL A 79 5.71 3.22 6.42
CA VAL A 79 5.22 1.98 7.02
C VAL A 79 5.85 1.75 8.39
N VAL A 80 5.05 1.18 9.29
CA VAL A 80 5.48 0.72 10.60
C VAL A 80 5.12 -0.76 10.70
N ARG A 81 6.11 -1.60 10.96
CA ARG A 81 5.88 -3.03 11.20
C ARG A 81 5.15 -3.21 12.53
N ARG A 82 4.20 -4.14 12.55
CA ARG A 82 3.55 -4.60 13.79
C ARG A 82 4.34 -5.77 14.38
#